data_AF-A0A4Q9LQ89-F1
#
_entry.id   AF-A0A4Q9LQ89-F1
#
_cell.length_a   1.000
_cell.length_b   1.000
_cell.length_c   1.000
_cell.angle_alpha   90.00
_cell.angle_beta   90.00
_cell.angle_gamma   90.00
#
_symmetry.space_group_name_H-M   'P 1'
#
loop_
_entity.id
_entity.type
_entity.pdbx_description
1 polymer ?
#
loop_
_entity_poly.entity_id
_entity_poly.type
_entity_poly.pdbx_seq_one_letter_code
_entity_poly.pdbx_strand_id
1 'polypeptide(L)'
;MSKKIQFNDISDLNEIFNVIEEILPPKKEEDILFLKKLRSILKANSSFTKEEPKDTILSKIAEKEEERDIKMVDLAFSRRDLPLQLSVEYQKNIQAVKNQLQEFKEQKSINETTSRKSSHKSLFPPEYYNNILKDILHIKNQIPVYKTKLDRTKEIILSEQTEPKSCKRSMFDTINNIFNEE
;
A
#
# COMPACT_ATOMS: atom_id res chain seq x y z
N MET A 1 -14.63 -66.92 -20.50
CA MET A 1 -15.20 -66.22 -19.33
C MET A 1 -15.31 -67.21 -18.18
N SER A 2 -14.44 -67.12 -17.16
CA SER A 2 -14.53 -67.99 -15.98
C SER A 2 -15.55 -67.43 -15.00
N LYS A 3 -16.59 -68.20 -14.68
CA LYS A 3 -17.58 -67.86 -13.65
C LYS A 3 -16.89 -67.96 -12.28
N LYS A 4 -16.79 -66.85 -11.53
CA LYS A 4 -16.33 -66.86 -10.14
C LYS A 4 -17.46 -67.39 -9.25
N ILE A 5 -17.13 -68.32 -8.36
CA ILE A 5 -18.07 -68.84 -7.36
C ILE A 5 -18.13 -67.79 -6.22
N GLN A 6 -19.34 -67.39 -5.84
CA GLN A 6 -19.56 -66.45 -4.73
C GLN A 6 -20.02 -67.25 -3.50
N PHE A 7 -19.37 -67.00 -2.37
CA PHE A 7 -19.80 -67.49 -1.05
C PHE A 7 -20.10 -66.28 -0.17
N ASN A 8 -21.11 -66.39 0.71
CA ASN A 8 -21.47 -65.30 1.60
C ASN A 8 -20.42 -65.16 2.71
N ASP A 9 -19.93 -66.28 3.25
CA ASP A 9 -18.82 -66.26 4.22
C ASP A 9 -17.87 -67.47 4.04
N ILE A 10 -16.68 -67.38 4.64
CA ILE A 10 -15.72 -68.48 4.76
C ILE A 10 -16.31 -69.63 5.58
N SER A 11 -17.28 -69.35 6.47
CA SER A 11 -18.01 -70.37 7.24
C SER A 11 -18.76 -71.35 6.35
N ASP A 12 -19.49 -70.87 5.35
CA ASP A 12 -20.27 -71.70 4.41
C ASP A 12 -19.40 -72.73 3.69
N LEU A 13 -18.20 -72.31 3.28
CA LEU A 13 -17.24 -73.19 2.64
C LEU A 13 -16.78 -74.27 3.62
N ASN A 14 -16.52 -73.93 4.88
CA ASN A 14 -16.12 -74.90 5.89
C ASN A 14 -17.25 -75.90 6.20
N GLU A 15 -18.49 -75.43 6.25
CA GLU A 15 -19.67 -76.29 6.45
C GLU A 15 -19.83 -77.30 5.32
N ILE A 16 -19.67 -76.88 4.06
CA ILE A 16 -19.70 -77.79 2.91
C ILE A 16 -18.62 -78.87 3.03
N PHE A 17 -17.40 -78.50 3.40
CA PHE A 17 -16.32 -79.47 3.59
C PHE A 17 -16.57 -80.40 4.77
N ASN A 18 -17.15 -79.91 5.87
CA ASN A 18 -17.54 -80.76 7.00
C ASN A 18 -18.62 -81.78 6.59
N VAL A 19 -19.63 -81.36 5.82
CA VAL A 19 -20.67 -82.26 5.29
C VAL A 19 -20.08 -83.30 4.33
N ILE A 20 -19.13 -82.90 3.46
CA ILE A 20 -18.44 -83.84 2.58
C ILE A 20 -17.65 -84.87 3.39
N GLU A 21 -16.96 -84.46 4.44
CA GLU A 21 -16.21 -85.34 5.34
C GLU A 21 -17.13 -86.27 6.16
N GLU A 22 -18.34 -85.83 6.49
CA GLU A 22 -19.35 -86.67 7.16
C GLU A 22 -19.95 -87.74 6.22
N ILE A 23 -20.27 -87.37 4.97
CA ILE A 23 -20.86 -88.28 3.97
C ILE A 23 -19.82 -89.24 3.41
N LEU A 24 -18.59 -88.75 3.22
CA LEU A 24 -17.49 -89.46 2.59
C LEU A 24 -16.20 -89.21 3.38
N PRO A 25 -16.06 -89.85 4.56
CA PRO A 25 -14.88 -89.70 5.39
C PRO A 25 -13.65 -90.21 4.62
N PRO A 26 -12.57 -89.42 4.54
CA PRO A 26 -11.38 -89.80 3.80
C PRO A 26 -10.76 -91.04 4.43
N LYS A 27 -10.59 -92.10 3.65
CA LYS A 27 -10.07 -93.39 4.14
C LYS A 27 -8.57 -93.55 3.87
N LYS A 28 -8.03 -92.75 2.94
CA LYS A 28 -6.62 -92.75 2.55
C LYS A 28 -6.02 -91.37 2.73
N GLU A 29 -4.71 -91.31 2.96
CA GLU A 29 -3.98 -90.03 3.06
C GLU A 29 -4.08 -89.19 1.77
N GLU A 30 -4.20 -89.85 0.62
CA GLU A 30 -4.41 -89.21 -0.69
C GLU A 30 -5.72 -88.42 -0.75
N ASP A 31 -6.79 -88.94 -0.14
CA ASP A 31 -8.10 -88.29 -0.08
C ASP A 31 -8.03 -87.01 0.76
N ILE A 32 -7.30 -87.07 1.89
CA ILE A 32 -7.04 -85.92 2.76
C ILE A 32 -6.25 -84.84 2.01
N LEU A 33 -5.23 -85.25 1.26
CA LEU A 33 -4.41 -84.33 0.47
C LEU A 33 -5.24 -83.68 -0.65
N PHE A 34 -6.12 -84.46 -1.29
CA PHE A 34 -7.03 -83.98 -2.33
C PHE A 34 -8.01 -82.95 -1.77
N LEU A 35 -8.69 -83.24 -0.65
CA LEU A 35 -9.63 -82.31 -0.01
C LEU A 35 -8.94 -81.01 0.42
N LYS A 36 -7.71 -81.09 0.96
CA LYS A 36 -6.91 -79.91 1.30
C LYS A 36 -6.58 -79.04 0.08
N LYS A 37 -6.18 -79.65 -1.03
CA LYS A 37 -5.91 -78.93 -2.29
C LYS A 37 -7.19 -78.34 -2.87
N LEU A 38 -8.29 -79.07 -2.83
CA LEU A 38 -9.58 -78.59 -3.30
C LEU A 38 -10.04 -77.37 -2.49
N ARG A 39 -9.87 -77.41 -1.16
CA ARG A 39 -10.19 -76.29 -0.26
C ARG A 39 -9.34 -75.05 -0.53
N SER A 40 -8.05 -75.21 -0.80
CA SER A 40 -7.18 -74.08 -1.13
C SER A 40 -7.52 -73.46 -2.48
N ILE A 41 -7.82 -74.28 -3.49
CA ILE A 41 -8.23 -73.83 -4.83
C ILE A 41 -9.56 -73.09 -4.76
N LEU A 42 -10.53 -73.60 -3.99
CA LEU A 42 -11.83 -72.93 -3.84
C LEU A 42 -11.69 -71.60 -3.10
N LYS A 43 -10.92 -71.53 -2.00
CA LYS A 43 -10.64 -70.26 -1.31
C LYS A 43 -9.95 -69.23 -2.20
N ALA A 44 -9.05 -69.66 -3.08
CA ALA A 44 -8.33 -68.77 -3.99
C ALA A 44 -9.20 -68.25 -5.14
N ASN A 45 -10.20 -69.02 -5.57
CA ASN A 45 -11.08 -68.67 -6.69
C ASN A 45 -12.44 -68.10 -6.26
N SER A 46 -12.77 -68.14 -4.97
CA SER A 46 -13.98 -67.56 -4.42
C SER A 46 -13.80 -66.08 -4.05
N SER A 47 -14.81 -65.28 -4.35
CA SER A 47 -14.97 -63.95 -3.74
C SER A 47 -15.95 -64.06 -2.57
N PHE A 48 -15.50 -63.68 -1.37
CA PHE A 48 -16.35 -63.59 -0.17
C PHE A 48 -16.93 -62.18 -0.06
N THR A 49 -18.25 -62.08 0.00
CA THR A 49 -18.94 -60.83 0.32
C THR A 49 -19.00 -60.68 1.83
N LYS A 50 -18.01 -60.03 2.45
CA LYS A 50 -18.15 -59.57 3.83
C LYS A 50 -19.30 -58.55 3.88
N GLU A 51 -20.50 -58.99 4.23
CA GLU A 51 -21.53 -58.06 4.70
C GLU A 51 -21.12 -57.58 6.09
N GLU A 52 -20.90 -56.28 6.26
CA GLU A 52 -20.69 -55.70 7.60
C GLU A 52 -21.94 -55.97 8.46
N PRO A 53 -21.79 -56.39 9.73
CA PRO A 53 -22.93 -56.63 10.60
C PRO A 53 -23.77 -55.35 10.74
N LYS A 54 -25.10 -55.48 10.67
CA LYS A 54 -26.05 -54.36 10.77
C LYS A 54 -25.80 -53.48 12.01
N ASP A 55 -25.31 -54.07 13.09
CA ASP A 55 -24.97 -53.37 14.33
C ASP A 55 -23.82 -52.36 14.16
N THR A 56 -22.87 -52.64 13.27
CA THR A 56 -21.76 -51.71 12.96
C THR A 56 -22.26 -50.52 12.14
N ILE A 57 -23.27 -50.72 11.29
CA ILE A 57 -23.89 -49.65 10.50
C ILE A 57 -24.72 -48.74 11.41
N LEU A 58 -25.51 -49.32 12.33
CA LEU A 58 -26.30 -48.55 13.29
C LEU A 58 -25.42 -47.73 14.25
N SER A 59 -24.29 -48.29 14.72
CA SER A 59 -23.30 -47.55 15.52
C SER A 59 -22.73 -46.35 14.76
N LYS A 60 -22.32 -46.55 13.50
CA LYS A 60 -21.81 -45.46 12.65
C LYS A 60 -22.86 -44.37 12.38
N ILE A 61 -24.15 -44.72 12.38
CA ILE A 61 -25.24 -43.74 12.21
C ILE A 61 -25.41 -42.92 13.50
N ALA A 62 -25.41 -43.58 14.67
CA ALA A 62 -25.52 -42.91 15.96
C ALA A 62 -24.35 -41.94 16.20
N GLU A 63 -23.12 -42.36 15.91
CA GLU A 63 -21.92 -41.50 16.00
C GLU A 63 -22.03 -40.24 15.12
N LYS A 64 -22.56 -40.39 13.90
CA LYS A 64 -22.77 -39.25 12.99
C LYS A 64 -23.89 -38.32 13.42
N GLU A 65 -24.89 -38.84 14.13
CA GLU A 65 -25.98 -38.04 14.67
C GLU A 65 -25.49 -37.21 15.85
N GLU A 66 -24.73 -37.80 16.76
CA GLU A 66 -24.09 -37.09 17.87
C GLU A 66 -23.12 -36.00 17.37
N GLU A 67 -22.29 -36.30 16.37
CA GLU A 67 -21.39 -35.32 15.75
C GLU A 67 -22.17 -34.15 15.12
N ARG A 68 -23.34 -34.44 14.52
CA ARG A 68 -24.21 -33.40 13.96
C ARG A 68 -24.78 -32.52 15.06
N ASP A 69 -25.23 -33.11 16.16
CA ASP A 69 -25.85 -32.38 17.26
C ASP A 69 -24.85 -31.45 17.94
N ILE A 70 -23.61 -31.91 18.16
CA ILE A 70 -22.52 -31.08 18.67
C ILE A 70 -22.27 -29.89 17.73
N LYS A 71 -22.15 -30.14 16.41
CA LYS A 71 -21.95 -29.07 15.42
C LYS A 71 -23.11 -28.08 15.38
N MET A 72 -24.34 -28.55 15.56
CA MET A 72 -25.52 -27.68 15.61
C MET A 72 -25.51 -26.77 16.83
N VAL A 73 -25.09 -27.29 17.99
CA VAL A 73 -24.92 -26.52 19.21
C VAL A 73 -23.81 -25.48 19.06
N ASP A 74 -22.65 -25.88 18.55
CA ASP A 74 -21.52 -24.97 18.29
C ASP A 74 -21.89 -23.85 17.31
N LEU A 75 -22.65 -24.19 16.27
CA LEU A 75 -23.14 -23.21 15.30
C LEU A 75 -24.14 -22.25 15.94
N ALA A 76 -25.01 -22.73 16.83
CA ALA A 76 -25.96 -21.88 17.57
C ALA A 76 -25.23 -20.89 18.49
N PHE A 77 -24.21 -21.35 19.22
CA PHE A 77 -23.37 -20.47 20.05
C PHE A 77 -22.62 -19.45 19.19
N SER A 78 -21.99 -19.89 18.10
CA SER A 78 -21.27 -19.00 17.18
C SER A 78 -22.20 -17.92 16.59
N ARG A 79 -23.43 -18.28 16.20
CA ARG A 79 -24.39 -17.30 15.67
C ARG A 79 -24.83 -16.25 16.70
N ARG A 80 -24.77 -16.58 17.99
CA ARG A 80 -25.11 -15.65 19.07
C ARG A 80 -23.92 -14.78 19.48
N ASP A 81 -22.77 -15.41 19.71
CA ASP A 81 -21.64 -14.76 20.38
C ASP A 81 -20.73 -14.04 19.40
N LEU A 82 -20.54 -14.58 18.19
CA LEU A 82 -19.63 -14.01 17.20
C LEU A 82 -20.05 -12.59 16.75
N PRO A 83 -21.34 -12.31 16.47
CA PRO A 83 -21.76 -10.95 16.12
C PRO A 83 -21.56 -9.95 17.26
N LEU A 84 -21.72 -10.40 18.51
CA LEU A 84 -21.51 -9.55 19.70
C LEU A 84 -20.03 -9.22 19.89
N GLN A 85 -19.15 -10.22 19.77
CA GLN A 85 -17.70 -10.02 19.84
C GLN A 85 -17.22 -9.10 18.71
N LEU A 86 -17.65 -9.35 17.47
CA LEU A 86 -17.33 -8.51 16.32
C LEU A 86 -17.82 -7.08 16.52
N SER A 87 -19.05 -6.89 17.00
CA SER A 87 -19.59 -5.56 17.31
C SER A 87 -18.69 -4.79 18.28
N VAL A 88 -18.27 -5.43 19.38
CA VAL A 88 -17.38 -4.81 20.37
C VAL A 88 -16.02 -4.46 19.77
N GLU A 89 -15.46 -5.34 18.95
CA GLU A 89 -14.17 -5.11 18.28
C GLU A 89 -14.24 -3.97 17.26
N TYR A 90 -15.29 -3.96 16.42
CA TYR A 90 -15.54 -2.88 15.48
C TYR A 90 -15.75 -1.53 16.20
N GLN A 91 -16.49 -1.50 17.30
CA GLN A 91 -16.66 -0.29 18.09
C GLN A 91 -15.33 0.23 18.65
N LYS A 92 -14.47 -0.65 19.16
CA LYS A 92 -13.13 -0.27 19.63
C LYS A 92 -12.30 0.32 18.48
N ASN A 93 -12.32 -0.31 17.31
CA ASN A 93 -11.57 0.18 16.14
C ASN A 93 -12.10 1.53 15.64
N ILE A 94 -13.43 1.69 15.57
CA ILE A 94 -14.06 2.97 15.22
C ILE A 94 -13.65 4.06 16.21
N GLN A 95 -13.64 3.74 17.51
CA GLN A 95 -13.22 4.70 18.54
C GLN A 95 -11.74 5.06 18.42
N ALA A 96 -10.87 4.10 18.15
CA ALA A 96 -9.44 4.35 17.92
C ALA A 96 -9.23 5.29 16.72
N VAL A 97 -9.91 5.05 15.60
CA VAL A 97 -9.84 5.94 14.43
C VAL A 97 -10.40 7.33 14.73
N LYS A 98 -11.50 7.44 15.50
CA LYS A 98 -12.04 8.73 15.94
C LYS A 98 -11.03 9.51 16.78
N ASN A 99 -10.35 8.84 17.71
CA ASN A 99 -9.32 9.46 18.55
C ASN A 99 -8.15 9.96 17.70
N GLN A 100 -7.66 9.14 16.76
CA GLN A 100 -6.60 9.56 15.83
C GLN A 100 -7.02 10.79 15.00
N LEU A 101 -8.24 10.79 14.46
CA LEU A 101 -8.76 11.94 13.71
C LEU A 101 -8.87 13.20 14.58
N GLN A 102 -9.21 13.05 15.86
CA GLN A 102 -9.26 14.15 16.80
C GLN A 102 -7.85 14.70 17.09
N GLU A 103 -6.87 13.83 17.34
CA GLU A 103 -5.46 14.23 17.49
C GLU A 103 -4.95 14.98 16.25
N PHE A 104 -5.28 14.52 15.04
CA PHE A 104 -4.92 15.24 13.81
C PHE A 104 -5.61 16.61 13.70
N LYS A 105 -6.87 16.74 14.13
CA LYS A 105 -7.56 18.04 14.16
C LYS A 105 -6.91 19.00 15.15
N GLU A 106 -6.55 18.50 16.34
CA GLU A 106 -5.88 19.29 17.37
C GLU A 106 -4.49 19.73 16.89
N GLN A 107 -3.69 18.84 16.32
CA GLN A 107 -2.40 19.19 15.70
C GLN A 107 -2.55 20.20 14.56
N LYS A 108 -3.56 20.05 13.69
CA LYS A 108 -3.85 21.03 12.64
C LYS A 108 -4.20 22.40 13.23
N SER A 109 -5.00 22.45 14.29
CA SER A 109 -5.36 23.70 14.96
C SER A 109 -4.16 24.38 15.65
N ILE A 110 -3.25 23.60 16.23
CA ILE A 110 -1.99 24.10 16.82
C ILE A 110 -1.07 24.66 15.72
N ASN A 111 -0.98 23.98 14.57
CA ASN A 111 -0.18 24.45 13.43
C ASN A 111 -0.79 25.69 12.75
N GLU A 112 -2.12 25.81 12.67
CA GLU A 112 -2.79 27.00 12.15
C GLU A 112 -2.65 28.22 13.08
N THR A 113 -2.66 28.00 14.40
CA THR A 113 -2.46 29.09 15.40
C THR A 113 -1.01 29.53 15.52
N THR A 114 -0.04 28.63 15.33
CA THR A 114 1.39 29.00 15.21
C THR A 114 1.72 29.65 13.86
N SER A 115 1.10 29.20 12.77
CA SER A 115 1.27 29.81 11.43
C SER A 115 0.66 31.21 11.34
N ARG A 116 -0.52 31.45 11.94
CA ARG A 116 -1.14 32.80 11.97
C ARG A 116 -0.36 33.83 12.78
N LYS A 117 0.48 33.43 13.74
CA LYS A 117 1.40 34.36 14.43
C LYS A 117 2.70 34.61 13.66
N SER A 118 3.00 33.81 12.63
CA SER A 118 4.23 33.89 11.83
C SER A 118 4.07 34.70 10.53
N SER A 119 2.85 34.88 10.02
CA SER A 119 2.63 35.47 8.68
C SER A 119 2.70 36.99 8.58
N HIS A 120 3.17 37.70 9.62
CA HIS A 120 3.42 39.15 9.57
C HIS A 120 4.88 39.53 9.83
N LYS A 121 5.83 38.62 9.58
CA LYS A 121 7.21 39.06 9.33
C LYS A 121 7.28 39.62 7.91
N SER A 122 7.10 40.93 7.82
CA SER A 122 7.48 41.74 6.66
C SER A 122 8.78 41.20 6.06
N LEU A 123 8.78 40.89 4.76
CA LEU A 123 9.97 40.42 4.03
C LEU A 123 11.16 41.38 4.15
N PHE A 124 10.91 42.62 4.55
CA PHE A 124 11.91 43.66 4.71
C PHE A 124 11.84 44.25 6.12
N PRO A 125 12.97 44.37 6.84
CA PRO A 125 13.03 45.12 8.09
C PRO A 125 12.44 46.53 7.90
N PRO A 126 11.79 47.13 8.91
CA PRO A 126 11.26 48.50 8.82
C PRO A 126 12.33 49.53 8.42
N GLU A 127 13.58 49.26 8.77
CA GLU A 127 14.74 50.07 8.37
C GLU A 127 14.92 50.14 6.85
N TYR A 128 14.57 49.08 6.12
CA TYR A 128 14.71 49.02 4.66
C TYR A 128 13.79 50.02 3.95
N TYR A 129 12.53 50.14 4.40
CA TYR A 129 11.60 51.13 3.88
C TYR A 129 12.04 52.56 4.20
N ASN A 130 12.56 52.79 5.40
CA ASN A 130 13.09 54.10 5.79
C ASN A 130 14.31 54.50 4.95
N ASN A 131 15.19 53.54 4.62
CA ASN A 131 16.34 53.80 3.76
C ASN A 131 15.92 54.11 2.32
N ILE A 132 14.99 53.34 1.74
CA ILE A 132 14.45 53.61 0.41
C ILE A 132 13.79 54.99 0.35
N LEU A 133 13.00 55.37 1.36
CA LEU A 133 12.38 56.69 1.41
C LEU A 133 13.41 57.82 1.50
N LYS A 134 14.49 57.63 2.27
CA LYS A 134 15.61 58.58 2.33
C LYS A 134 16.30 58.71 0.97
N ASP A 135 16.54 57.61 0.28
CA ASP A 135 17.17 57.60 -1.04
C ASP A 135 16.29 58.30 -2.09
N ILE A 136 14.99 58.03 -2.09
CA ILE A 136 14.01 58.70 -2.98
C ILE A 136 13.99 60.21 -2.71
N LEU A 137 13.97 60.63 -1.44
CA LEU A 137 14.01 62.05 -1.06
C LEU A 137 15.34 62.70 -1.47
N HIS A 138 16.46 62.00 -1.30
CA HIS A 138 17.77 62.48 -1.72
C HIS A 138 17.82 62.71 -3.22
N ILE A 139 17.40 61.73 -4.03
CA ILE A 139 17.33 61.85 -5.49
C ILE A 139 16.41 63.01 -5.89
N LYS A 140 15.22 63.10 -5.31
CA LYS A 140 14.26 64.19 -5.59
C LYS A 140 14.86 65.57 -5.35
N ASN A 141 15.65 65.73 -4.27
CA ASN A 141 16.29 67.00 -3.94
C ASN A 141 17.48 67.33 -4.85
N GLN A 142 18.13 66.33 -5.44
CA GLN A 142 19.25 66.53 -6.37
C GLN A 142 18.81 66.83 -7.80
N ILE A 143 17.61 66.40 -8.22
CA ILE A 143 17.09 66.63 -9.59
C ILE A 143 17.13 68.11 -10.01
N PRO A 144 16.67 69.09 -9.21
CA PRO A 144 16.77 70.51 -9.56
C PRO A 144 18.22 70.99 -9.70
N VAL A 145 19.12 70.48 -8.86
CA VAL A 145 20.56 70.82 -8.90
C VAL A 145 21.19 70.29 -10.19
N TYR A 146 20.87 69.06 -10.60
CA TYR A 146 21.34 68.54 -11.88
C TYR A 146 20.73 69.27 -13.08
N LYS A 147 19.44 69.64 -13.00
CA LYS A 147 18.77 70.40 -14.05
C LYS A 147 19.42 71.78 -14.25
N THR A 148 19.65 72.52 -13.18
CA THR A 148 20.34 73.81 -13.23
C THR A 148 21.78 73.71 -13.74
N LYS A 149 22.52 72.67 -13.35
CA LYS A 149 23.85 72.40 -13.93
C LYS A 149 23.77 72.12 -15.43
N LEU A 150 22.81 71.31 -15.85
CA LEU A 150 22.62 70.95 -17.25
C LEU A 150 22.21 72.16 -18.11
N ASP A 151 21.34 73.02 -17.58
CA ASP A 151 20.93 74.26 -18.25
C ASP A 151 22.12 75.23 -18.38
N ARG A 152 22.96 75.38 -17.34
CA ARG A 152 24.22 76.15 -17.43
C ARG A 152 25.19 75.59 -18.44
N THR A 153 25.36 74.26 -18.49
CA THR A 153 26.23 73.64 -19.49
C THR A 153 25.71 73.89 -20.91
N LYS A 154 24.39 73.83 -21.12
CA LYS A 154 23.78 74.20 -22.40
C LYS A 154 24.00 75.67 -22.75
N GLU A 155 23.86 76.58 -21.79
CA GLU A 155 24.15 78.01 -22.00
C GLU A 155 25.61 78.24 -22.41
N ILE A 156 26.57 77.57 -21.76
CA ILE A 156 28.00 77.65 -22.12
C ILE A 156 28.22 77.15 -23.54
N ILE A 157 27.71 75.95 -23.87
CA ILE A 157 27.85 75.37 -25.22
C ILE A 157 27.23 76.28 -26.28
N LEU A 158 26.03 76.82 -26.02
CA LEU A 158 25.36 77.74 -26.93
C LEU A 158 26.13 79.06 -27.07
N SER A 159 26.71 79.59 -25.99
CA SER A 159 27.54 80.80 -26.04
C SER A 159 28.83 80.59 -26.85
N GLU A 160 29.47 79.42 -26.74
CA GLU A 160 30.66 79.08 -27.53
C GLU A 160 30.34 78.81 -29.01
N GLN A 161 29.13 78.35 -29.33
CA GLN A 161 28.68 78.11 -30.71
C GLN A 161 28.10 79.36 -31.40
N THR A 162 27.70 80.38 -30.65
CA THR A 162 27.06 81.61 -31.17
C THR A 162 27.96 82.84 -31.20
N GLU A 163 29.19 82.78 -30.69
CA GLU A 163 30.21 83.74 -31.12
C GLU A 163 30.63 83.39 -32.56
N PRO A 164 30.31 84.20 -33.58
CA PRO A 164 31.03 84.10 -34.84
C PRO A 164 32.52 84.30 -34.52
N LYS A 165 33.39 83.51 -35.14
CA LYS A 165 34.82 83.84 -35.24
C LYS A 165 34.93 85.20 -35.95
N SER A 166 34.77 86.26 -35.16
CA SER A 166 34.68 87.64 -35.58
C SER A 166 35.79 88.36 -34.81
N CYS A 167 36.92 88.45 -35.50
CA CYS A 167 37.96 89.46 -35.30
C CYS A 167 38.35 89.75 -33.85
N LYS A 168 39.17 88.87 -33.26
CA LYS A 168 40.24 89.33 -32.37
C LYS A 168 41.54 89.20 -33.15
N ARG A 169 42.04 90.33 -33.67
CA ARG A 169 43.43 90.47 -34.13
C ARG A 169 44.32 89.86 -33.05
N SER A 170 45.06 88.83 -33.43
CA SER A 170 46.10 88.24 -32.59
C SER A 170 47.15 89.31 -32.31
N MET A 171 47.42 89.59 -31.03
CA MET A 171 48.56 90.45 -30.63
C MET A 171 49.93 89.85 -31.01
N PHE A 172 49.98 88.65 -31.60
CA PHE A 172 51.19 88.05 -32.15
C PHE A 172 51.49 88.43 -33.61
N ASP A 173 50.51 88.98 -34.35
CA ASP A 173 50.75 89.41 -35.75
C ASP A 173 51.34 90.83 -35.85
N THR A 174 51.40 91.57 -34.74
CA THR A 174 52.05 92.89 -34.67
C THR A 174 53.56 92.80 -34.49
N ILE A 175 54.11 91.64 -34.14
CA ILE A 175 55.55 91.45 -33.88
C ILE A 175 56.32 91.05 -35.15
N ASN A 176 55.66 90.48 -36.18
CA ASN A 176 56.32 90.08 -37.43
C ASN A 176 56.36 91.16 -38.53
N ASN A 177 55.70 92.32 -38.34
CA ASN A 177 55.74 93.45 -39.27
C ASN A 177 56.63 94.62 -38.79
N ILE A 178 57.36 94.46 -37.68
CA ILE A 178 58.34 95.45 -37.20
C ILE A 178 59.77 95.09 -37.63
N PHE A 179 60.01 93.90 -38.21
CA PHE A 179 61.34 93.42 -38.59
C PHE A 179 61.54 93.13 -40.09
N ASN A 180 60.65 93.58 -40.98
CA ASN A 180 60.78 93.38 -42.43
C ASN A 180 60.54 94.66 -43.26
N GLU A 181 60.73 95.84 -42.68
CA GLU A 181 60.99 97.07 -43.44
C GLU A 181 62.41 97.56 -43.14
N GLU A 182 63.40 96.89 -43.75
CA GLU A 182 64.70 97.45 -44.18
C GLU A 182 65.06 96.87 -45.55
#